data_AF-A0A2E3UPS5-F1
#
_entry.id   AF-A0A2E3UPS5-F1
#
_cell.length_a   1.000
_cell.length_b   1.000
_cell.length_c   1.000
_cell.angle_alpha   90.00
_cell.angle_beta   90.00
_cell.angle_gamma   90.00
#
_symmetry.space_group_name_H-M   'P 1'
#
loop_
_entity.id
_entity.type
_entity.pdbx_description
1 polymer ?
#
loop_
_entity_poly.entity_id
_entity_poly.type
_entity_poly.pdbx_seq_one_letter_code
_entity_poly.pdbx_strand_id
1 'polypeptide(L)' 'MMDIPYTEISEEALKAIIQEYITREGTEYGIKEYSFEQKIEQIKQQLLKGDIKINFDDETQTCNLVPNR' A
#
# COMPACT_ATOMS: atom_id res chain seq x y z
N MET A 1 10.64 10.49 -8.02
CA MET A 1 10.35 9.38 -7.10
C MET A 1 11.26 9.43 -5.87
N MET A 2 10.68 9.55 -4.68
CA MET A 2 11.34 9.55 -3.37
C MET A 2 10.69 8.52 -2.46
N ASP A 3 11.48 7.77 -1.70
CA ASP A 3 10.94 6.85 -0.70
C ASP A 3 10.61 7.64 0.57
N ILE A 4 9.37 7.52 1.04
CA ILE A 4 8.89 8.20 2.24
C ILE A 4 8.37 7.19 3.27
N PRO A 5 8.58 7.42 4.57
CA PRO A 5 8.06 6.56 5.61
C PRO A 5 6.53 6.65 5.65
N TYR A 6 5.87 5.50 5.84
CA TYR A 6 4.40 5.45 5.91
C TYR A 6 3.82 6.22 7.10
N THR A 7 4.64 6.57 8.09
CA THR A 7 4.26 7.40 9.24
C THR A 7 4.08 8.88 8.87
N GLU A 8 4.62 9.34 7.74
CA GLU A 8 4.41 10.70 7.23
C GLU A 8 3.18 10.83 6.34
N ILE A 9 2.50 9.72 6.07
CA ILE A 9 1.26 9.67 5.28
C ILE A 9 0.07 9.62 6.24
N SER A 10 -0.92 10.48 6.02
CA SER A 10 -2.20 10.44 6.75
C SER A 10 -2.87 9.07 6.58
N GLU A 11 -3.50 8.55 7.62
CA GLU A 11 -4.13 7.22 7.59
C GLU A 11 -5.14 7.04 6.44
N GLU A 12 -5.87 8.10 6.08
CA GLU A 12 -6.81 8.11 4.95
C GLU A 12 -6.09 7.92 3.61
N ALA A 13 -5.00 8.66 3.38
CA ALA A 13 -4.19 8.53 2.18
C ALA A 13 -3.51 7.16 2.12
N LEU A 14 -2.96 6.68 3.24
CA LEU A 14 -2.37 5.35 3.34
C LEU A 14 -3.38 4.27 2.96
N LYS A 15 -4.61 4.34 3.49
CA LYS A 15 -5.67 3.40 3.16
C LYS A 15 -6.05 3.46 1.67
N ALA A 16 -6.12 4.64 1.07
CA ALA A 16 -6.41 4.81 -0.36
C ALA A 16 -5.31 4.20 -1.23
N ILE A 17 -4.03 4.42 -0.90
CA ILE A 17 -2.88 3.85 -1.62
C ILE A 17 -2.88 2.31 -1.51
N ILE A 18 -3.13 1.78 -0.30
CA ILE A 18 -3.25 0.34 -0.06
C ILE A 18 -4.40 -0.25 -0.86
N GLN A 19 -5.55 0.42 -0.90
CA GLN A 19 -6.70 0.00 -1.70
C GLN A 19 -6.36 -0.08 -3.19
N GLU A 20 -5.71 0.96 -3.70
CA GLU A 20 -5.29 1.01 -5.10
C GLU A 20 -4.30 -0.11 -5.41
N TYR A 21 -3.31 -0.33 -4.53
CA TYR A 21 -2.33 -1.40 -4.67
C TYR A 21 -2.98 -2.79 -4.71
N ILE A 22 -3.92 -3.07 -3.79
CA ILE A 22 -4.68 -4.34 -3.77
C ILE A 22 -5.52 -4.50 -5.03
N THR A 23 -6.12 -3.41 -5.52
CA THR A 23 -6.96 -3.42 -6.73
C THR A 23 -6.12 -3.64 -7.99
N ARG A 24 -4.91 -3.07 -8.06
CA ARG A 24 -3.99 -3.16 -9.20
C ARG A 24 -3.27 -4.51 -9.28
N GLU A 25 -2.95 -5.14 -8.14
CA GLU A 25 -2.39 -6.50 -8.12
C GLU A 25 -3.39 -7.58 -8.61
N GLY A 26 -4.64 -7.20 -8.93
CA GLY A 26 -5.51 -8.06 -9.73
C GLY A 26 -5.93 -9.35 -9.04
N THR A 27 -5.88 -9.43 -7.71
CA THR A 27 -6.51 -10.54 -7.01
C THR A 27 -8.00 -10.26 -6.98
N GLU A 28 -8.69 -10.78 -8.00
CA GLU A 28 -10.04 -11.33 -7.96
C GLU A 28 -10.69 -11.12 -6.58
N TYR A 29 -11.66 -10.21 -6.50
CA TYR A 29 -12.59 -10.11 -5.36
C TYR A 29 -13.44 -11.39 -5.34
N GLY A 30 -12.78 -12.52 -5.08
CA GLY A 30 -13.20 -13.85 -5.44
C GLY A 30 -12.82 -14.84 -4.34
N ILE A 31 -13.80 -15.08 -3.46
CA ILE A 31 -14.13 -16.37 -2.81
C ILE A 31 -13.06 -17.01 -1.89
N LYS A 32 -11.89 -16.40 -1.64
CA LYS A 32 -10.98 -16.81 -0.54
C LYS A 32 -10.84 -15.73 0.54
N GLU A 33 -11.80 -15.78 1.47
CA GLU A 33 -11.84 -15.46 2.93
C GLU A 33 -10.95 -14.37 3.58
N TYR A 34 -10.18 -13.56 2.86
CA TYR A 34 -9.56 -12.38 3.45
C TYR A 34 -10.41 -11.16 3.16
N SER A 35 -11.09 -10.65 4.19
CA SER A 35 -11.75 -9.35 4.11
C SER A 35 -10.75 -8.28 3.68
N PHE A 36 -11.24 -7.26 2.98
CA PHE A 36 -10.44 -6.11 2.55
C PHE A 36 -9.61 -5.51 3.70
N GLU A 37 -10.17 -5.48 4.91
CA GLU A 37 -9.48 -5.07 6.14
C GLU A 37 -8.27 -5.95 6.49
N GLN A 38 -8.37 -7.27 6.36
CA GLN A 38 -7.25 -8.18 6.62
C GLN A 38 -6.09 -7.94 5.66
N LYS A 39 -6.39 -7.64 4.39
CA LYS A 39 -5.35 -7.24 3.44
C LYS A 39 -4.70 -5.93 3.83
N ILE A 40 -5.48 -4.93 4.27
CA ILE A 40 -4.91 -3.67 4.77
C ILE A 40 -3.94 -3.94 5.92
N GLU A 41 -4.32 -4.79 6.88
CA GLU A 41 -3.44 -5.16 7.99
C GLU A 41 -2.17 -5.87 7.50
N GLN A 42 -2.26 -6.79 6.54
CA GLN A 42 -1.08 -7.46 5.98
C GLN A 42 -0.13 -6.48 5.27
N ILE A 43 -0.66 -5.51 4.52
CA ILE A 43 0.15 -4.47 3.89
C ILE A 43 0.79 -3.57 4.95
N LYS A 44 0.04 -3.17 5.99
CA LYS A 44 0.62 -2.43 7.14
C LYS A 44 1.76 -3.20 7.82
N GLN A 45 1.62 -4.51 8.01
CA GLN A 45 2.67 -5.36 8.58
C GLN A 45 3.91 -5.45 7.68
N GLN A 46 3.73 -5.52 6.37
CA GLN A 46 4.85 -5.52 5.42
C GLN A 46 5.56 -4.15 5.38
N LEU A 47 4.82 -3.04 5.49
CA LEU A 47 5.39 -1.70 5.66
C LEU A 47 6.24 -1.61 6.94
N LEU A 48 5.72 -2.15 8.04
CA LEU A 48 6.43 -2.22 9.33
C LEU A 48 7.71 -3.06 9.25
N LYS A 49 7.67 -4.18 8.53
CA LYS A 49 8.84 -5.06 8.31
C LYS A 49 9.86 -4.50 7.31
N GLY A 50 9.45 -3.52 6.51
CA GLY A 50 10.26 -2.99 5.41
C GLY A 50 10.26 -3.89 4.16
N ASP A 51 9.30 -4.81 4.03
CA ASP A 51 9.11 -5.66 2.83
C ASP A 51 8.54 -4.85 1.66
N ILE A 52 7.83 -3.75 1.96
CA ILE A 52 7.29 -2.79 0.99
C ILE A 52 7.57 -1.38 1.49
N LYS A 53 7.66 -0.43 0.56
CA LYS A 53 7.90 0.98 0.83
C LYS A 53 6.93 1.85 0.05
N ILE A 54 6.70 3.06 0.57
CA ILE A 54 5.93 4.07 -0.14
C ILE A 54 6.88 4.88 -0.99
N ASN A 55 6.58 4.94 -2.28
CA ASN A 55 7.27 5.76 -3.23
C ASN A 55 6.37 6.94 -3.63
N PHE A 56 6.85 8.14 -3.34
CA PHE A 56 6.21 9.39 -3.72
C PHE A 56 6.76 9.88 -5.05
N ASP A 57 5.87 10.12 -5.99
CA ASP A 57 6.18 10.71 -7.27
C ASP A 57 5.85 12.21 -7.24
N ASP A 58 6.89 13.05 -7.25
CA ASP A 58 6.74 14.51 -7.17
C ASP A 58 6.11 15.11 -8.44
N GLU A 59 6.31 14.48 -9.61
CA GLU A 59 5.78 14.98 -10.88
C GLU A 59 4.26 14.85 -10.94
N THR A 60 3.72 13.73 -10.44
CA THR A 60 2.28 13.45 -10.41
C THR A 60 1.64 13.77 -9.05
N GLN A 61 2.45 14.08 -8.03
CA GLN A 61 2.03 14.23 -6.63
C GLN A 61 1.27 12.99 -6.13
N THR A 62 1.69 11.80 -6.57
CA THR A 62 1.04 10.52 -6.20
C THR A 62 1.92 9.65 -5.31
N CYS A 63 1.29 8.91 -4.42
CA CYS A 63 1.97 7.92 -3.58
C CYS A 63 1.62 6.53 -4.08
N ASN A 64 2.63 5.68 -4.22
CA ASN A 64 2.48 4.30 -4.66
C ASN A 64 3.19 3.36 -3.68
N LEU A 65 2.67 2.15 -3.51
CA LEU A 65 3.35 1.09 -2.77
C LEU A 65 4.18 0.26 -3.72
N VAL A 66 5.43 0.01 -3.35
CA VAL A 66 6.36 -0.83 -4.13
C VAL A 66 7.05 -1.84 -3.22
N PRO A 67 7.26 -3.08 -3.67
CA PRO A 67 8.06 -4.07 -2.94
C PRO A 67 9.51 -3.63 -2.81
N ASN A 68 10.06 -3.84 -1.62
CA ASN A 68 11.47 -3.65 -1.32
C ASN A 68 12.22 -4.92 -1.75
N ARG A 69 12.91 -4.87 -2.89
CA ARG A 69 13.71 -5.97 -3.45
C ARG A 69 15.19 -5.64 -3.43
#